data_AF-A0A1M6LHY8-F1
#
_entry.id   AF-A0A1M6LHY8-F1
#
_cell.length_a   1.000
_cell.length_b   1.000
_cell.length_c   1.000
_cell.angle_alpha   90.00
_cell.angle_beta   90.00
_cell.angle_gamma   90.00
#
_symmetry.space_group_name_H-M   'P 1'
#
loop_
_entity.id
_entity.type
_entity.pdbx_description
1 polymer ?
#
loop_
_entity_poly.entity_id
_entity_poly.type
_entity_poly.pdbx_seq_one_letter_code
_entity_poly.pdbx_strand_id
1 'polypeptide(L)'
;MSFKQTNYAGRLPYGLWIDRKGRTEHIFDRGYCGLASRPIDEPWKVTVHPKRHYIGGDCEVYFYSDATSPKSSPAALSRAERVLGKFVLGHDVRGYLKDQARKPKTDGKYLPMRLRPRDRRIDEIAADDS
;
A
#
# COMPACT_ATOMS: atom_id res chain seq x y z
N MET A 1 -29.60 3.81 3.54
CA MET A 1 -28.26 3.94 4.17
C MET A 1 -27.51 5.08 3.49
N SER A 2 -27.16 6.14 4.22
CA SER A 2 -26.37 7.25 3.67
C SER A 2 -24.91 6.80 3.59
N PHE A 3 -24.40 6.58 2.39
CA PHE A 3 -22.97 6.43 2.16
C PHE A 3 -22.33 7.79 2.40
N LYS A 4 -21.82 8.02 3.62
CA LYS A 4 -20.88 9.12 3.86
C LYS A 4 -19.63 8.82 3.05
N GLN A 5 -19.59 9.33 1.82
CA GLN A 5 -18.37 9.40 1.03
C GLN A 5 -17.37 10.19 1.88
N THR A 6 -16.39 9.51 2.46
CA THR A 6 -15.37 10.16 3.27
C THR A 6 -14.64 11.12 2.36
N ASN A 7 -14.94 12.41 2.49
CA ASN A 7 -14.27 13.43 1.73
C ASN A 7 -12.84 13.52 2.26
N TYR A 8 -11.92 12.81 1.60
CA TYR A 8 -10.50 12.81 1.95
C TYR A 8 -9.84 14.17 1.73
N ALA A 9 -10.59 15.25 1.46
CA ALA A 9 -10.11 16.63 1.33
C ALA A 9 -8.93 16.76 0.34
N GLY A 10 -8.93 15.97 -0.74
CA GLY A 10 -7.84 15.92 -1.71
C GLY A 10 -6.53 15.33 -1.17
N ARG A 11 -6.54 14.65 -0.02
CA ARG A 11 -5.37 14.01 0.58
C ARG A 11 -5.23 12.59 0.06
N LEU A 12 -4.25 12.38 -0.81
CA LEU A 12 -3.92 11.09 -1.39
C LEU A 12 -2.78 10.42 -0.61
N PRO A 13 -2.77 9.07 -0.51
CA PRO A 13 -1.68 8.38 0.16
C PRO A 13 -0.38 8.58 -0.59
N TYR A 14 0.56 9.23 0.08
CA TYR A 14 1.92 9.46 -0.38
C TYR A 14 2.83 8.30 0.00
N GLY A 15 2.68 7.77 1.22
CA GLY A 15 3.49 6.66 1.68
C GLY A 15 2.85 5.83 2.78
N LEU A 16 3.59 4.81 3.19
CA LEU A 16 3.30 3.89 4.29
C LEU A 16 4.39 4.00 5.35
N TRP A 17 3.98 4.17 6.58
CA TRP A 17 4.83 4.10 7.77
C TRP A 17 4.38 2.91 8.62
N ILE A 18 5.33 2.20 9.22
CA ILE A 18 5.05 1.08 10.12
C ILE A 18 5.59 1.44 11.51
N ASP A 19 4.68 1.68 12.45
CA ASP A 19 5.02 1.73 13.87
C ASP A 19 5.22 0.30 14.37
N ARG A 20 6.48 -0.13 14.43
CA ARG A 20 6.84 -1.47 14.90
C ARG A 20 6.56 -1.66 16.40
N LYS A 21 6.61 -0.58 17.20
CA LYS A 21 6.35 -0.63 18.64
C LYS A 21 4.85 -0.79 18.92
N GLY A 22 4.03 0.02 18.25
CA GLY A 22 2.57 -0.06 18.30
C GLY A 22 1.96 -1.12 17.38
N ARG A 23 2.79 -1.89 16.65
CA ARG A 23 2.38 -2.88 15.63
C ARG A 23 1.29 -2.35 14.70
N THR A 24 1.46 -1.12 14.21
CA THR A 24 0.44 -0.42 13.43
C THR A 24 1.01 0.07 12.12
N GLU A 25 0.26 -0.13 11.04
CA GLU A 25 0.56 0.44 9.72
C GLU A 25 -0.22 1.74 9.55
N HIS A 26 0.42 2.76 9.00
CA HIS A 26 -0.17 4.06 8.73
C HIS A 26 0.06 4.44 7.27
N ILE A 27 -1.00 4.67 6.50
CA ILE A 27 -0.87 5.41 5.25
C ILE A 27 -0.96 6.91 5.54
N PHE A 28 -0.12 7.70 4.87
CA PHE A 28 0.01 9.13 5.15
C PHE A 28 0.06 9.95 3.86
N ASP A 29 -0.30 11.23 3.96
CA ASP A 29 -0.27 12.16 2.83
C ASP A 29 1.09 12.86 2.68
N ARG A 30 1.23 13.72 1.66
CA ARG A 30 2.49 14.40 1.37
C ARG A 30 2.96 15.37 2.45
N GLY A 31 2.06 15.79 3.35
CA GLY A 31 2.39 16.58 4.54
C GLY A 31 2.78 15.70 5.74
N TYR A 32 3.07 14.41 5.51
CA TYR A 32 3.37 13.42 6.55
C TYR A 32 2.24 13.34 7.60
N CYS A 33 0.99 13.55 7.16
CA CYS A 33 -0.18 13.41 8.02
C CYS A 33 -0.86 12.06 7.76
N GLY A 34 -1.12 11.30 8.82
CA GLY A 34 -1.83 10.03 8.76
C GLY A 34 -3.22 10.18 8.14
N LEU A 35 -3.49 9.37 7.12
CA LEU A 35 -4.80 9.24 6.48
C LEU A 35 -5.64 8.15 7.13
N ALA A 36 -5.03 7.01 7.36
CA ALA A 36 -5.64 5.87 8.02
C ALA A 36 -4.56 5.01 8.66
N SER A 37 -4.96 4.28 9.70
CA SER A 37 -4.12 3.30 10.38
C SER A 37 -4.82 1.96 10.53
N ARG A 38 -4.04 0.90 10.73
CA ARG A 38 -4.56 -0.43 11.05
C ARG A 38 -3.54 -1.25 11.84
N PRO A 39 -3.97 -2.15 12.74
CA PRO A 39 -3.08 -3.13 13.35
C PRO A 39 -2.48 -4.06 12.30
N ILE A 40 -1.21 -4.43 12.46
CA ILE A 40 -0.53 -5.39 11.57
C ILE A 40 -1.20 -6.77 11.64
N ASP A 41 -1.61 -7.17 12.84
CA ASP A 41 -2.19 -8.50 13.10
C ASP A 41 -3.66 -8.62 12.66
N GLU A 42 -4.36 -7.49 12.53
CA GLU A 42 -5.77 -7.42 12.16
C GLU A 42 -5.98 -6.34 11.09
N PRO A 43 -5.44 -6.52 9.87
CA PRO A 43 -5.40 -5.48 8.84
C PRO A 43 -6.78 -5.03 8.36
N TRP A 44 -7.85 -5.80 8.62
CA TRP A 44 -9.22 -5.40 8.33
C TRP A 44 -9.78 -4.34 9.31
N LYS A 45 -9.18 -4.15 10.49
CA LYS A 45 -9.60 -3.13 11.47
C LYS A 45 -8.98 -1.77 11.15
N VAL A 46 -9.44 -1.17 10.05
CA VAL A 46 -8.93 0.13 9.61
C VAL A 46 -9.61 1.27 10.35
N THR A 47 -8.80 2.21 10.83
CA THR A 47 -9.25 3.50 11.38
C THR A 47 -8.89 4.61 10.40
N VAL A 48 -9.89 5.28 9.84
CA VAL A 48 -9.67 6.46 9.00
C VAL A 48 -9.55 7.70 9.89
N HIS A 49 -8.52 8.52 9.67
CA HIS A 49 -8.23 9.69 10.50
C HIS A 49 -8.89 10.95 9.91
N PRO A 50 -9.95 11.48 10.57
CA PRO A 50 -10.63 12.68 10.08
C PRO A 50 -9.79 13.95 10.28
N LYS A 51 -8.92 13.96 11.31
CA LYS A 51 -8.02 15.07 11.62
C LYS A 51 -6.61 14.75 11.13
N ARG A 52 -5.83 15.79 10.82
CA ARG A 52 -4.41 15.65 10.49
C ARG A 52 -3.66 15.25 11.75
N HIS A 53 -2.99 14.11 11.71
CA HIS A 53 -2.09 13.63 12.74
C HIS A 53 -0.71 13.43 12.08
N TYR A 54 0.28 14.20 12.49
CA TYR A 54 1.63 14.07 11.93
C TYR A 54 2.26 12.73 12.32
N ILE A 55 2.88 12.04 11.38
CA ILE A 55 3.63 10.82 11.63
C ILE A 55 5.13 11.16 11.73
N GLY A 56 5.76 10.74 12.82
CA GLY A 56 7.14 11.13 13.17
C GLY A 56 8.18 10.05 12.95
N GLY A 57 8.02 9.16 11.98
CA GLY A 57 8.90 8.00 11.79
C GLY A 57 9.38 7.79 10.36
N ASP A 58 10.35 6.88 10.22
CA ASP A 58 10.95 6.53 8.94
C ASP A 58 9.94 5.87 8.01
N CYS A 59 9.81 6.42 6.80
CA CYS A 59 8.89 5.90 5.80
C CYS A 59 9.40 4.57 5.25
N GLU A 60 8.53 3.56 5.21
CA GLU A 60 8.86 2.24 4.65
C GLU A 60 8.63 2.23 3.13
N VAL A 61 7.60 2.93 2.64
CA VAL A 61 7.21 2.92 1.21
C VAL A 61 6.66 4.27 0.78
N TYR A 62 7.14 4.79 -0.34
CA TYR A 62 6.50 5.90 -1.06
C TYR A 62 5.77 5.37 -2.30
N PHE A 63 4.51 5.79 -2.51
CA PHE A 63 3.68 5.31 -3.63
C PHE A 63 3.90 6.10 -4.93
N TYR A 64 4.45 7.30 -4.82
CA TYR A 64 4.83 8.16 -5.93
C TYR A 64 5.96 9.11 -5.53
N SER A 65 6.61 9.70 -6.53
CA SER A 65 7.61 10.75 -6.37
C SER A 65 7.10 12.10 -6.87
N ASP A 66 7.88 13.15 -6.70
CA ASP A 66 7.57 14.51 -7.18
C ASP A 66 7.38 14.55 -8.69
N ALA A 67 8.24 13.84 -9.41
CA ALA A 67 8.16 13.69 -10.87
C ALA A 67 6.90 12.92 -11.32
N THR A 68 6.36 12.06 -10.46
CA THR A 68 5.19 11.21 -10.75
C THR A 68 4.02 11.53 -9.82
N SER A 69 3.81 12.80 -9.51
CA SER A 69 2.77 13.20 -8.56
C SER A 69 1.35 13.01 -9.15
N PRO A 70 0.33 12.76 -8.31
CA PRO A 70 -1.07 12.75 -8.74
C PRO A 70 -1.56 14.04 -9.41
N LYS A 71 -0.91 15.18 -9.13
CA LYS A 71 -1.23 16.46 -9.76
C LYS A 71 -0.77 16.54 -11.21
N SER A 72 0.34 15.86 -11.53
CA SER A 72 0.96 15.89 -12.85
C SER A 72 0.69 14.63 -13.67
N SER A 73 0.19 13.55 -13.05
CA SER A 73 -0.02 12.27 -13.72
C SER A 73 -1.35 11.62 -13.29
N PRO A 74 -2.31 11.45 -14.22
CA PRO A 74 -3.54 10.70 -13.96
C PRO A 74 -3.28 9.26 -13.51
N ALA A 75 -2.20 8.64 -14.01
CA ALA A 75 -1.81 7.29 -13.60
C ALA A 75 -1.38 7.24 -12.12
N ALA A 76 -0.71 8.28 -11.62
CA ALA A 76 -0.35 8.39 -10.22
C ALA A 76 -1.56 8.67 -9.33
N LEU A 77 -2.52 9.46 -9.80
CA LEU A 77 -3.80 9.67 -9.12
C LEU A 77 -4.56 8.35 -8.95
N SER A 78 -4.81 7.63 -10.04
CA SER A 78 -5.50 6.33 -9.98
C SER A 78 -4.73 5.31 -9.13
N ARG A 79 -3.39 5.37 -9.10
CA ARG A 79 -2.58 4.52 -8.22
C ARG A 79 -2.84 4.86 -6.75
N ALA A 80 -2.78 6.13 -6.39
CA ALA A 80 -2.98 6.56 -5.01
C ALA A 80 -4.41 6.22 -4.52
N GLU A 81 -5.42 6.39 -5.37
CA GLU A 81 -6.80 5.97 -5.07
C GLU A 81 -6.91 4.45 -4.86
N ARG A 82 -6.27 3.65 -5.72
CA ARG A 82 -6.24 2.19 -5.58
C ARG A 82 -5.52 1.74 -4.32
N VAL A 83 -4.41 2.39 -3.96
CA VAL A 83 -3.69 2.13 -2.71
C VAL A 83 -4.60 2.43 -1.52
N LEU A 84 -5.25 3.60 -1.52
CA LEU A 84 -6.18 3.99 -0.46
C LEU A 84 -7.32 2.98 -0.31
N GLY A 85 -8.00 2.64 -1.41
CA GLY A 85 -9.09 1.68 -1.41
C GLY A 85 -8.65 0.30 -0.91
N LYS A 86 -7.50 -0.21 -1.39
CA LYS A 86 -6.96 -1.48 -0.91
C LYS A 86 -6.61 -1.44 0.57
N PHE A 87 -5.97 -0.37 1.03
CA PHE A 87 -5.60 -0.24 2.44
C PHE A 87 -6.82 -0.24 3.36
N VAL A 88 -7.85 0.54 3.01
CA VAL A 88 -9.11 0.63 3.78
C VAL A 88 -9.88 -0.69 3.81
N LEU A 89 -9.76 -1.50 2.76
CA LEU A 89 -10.33 -2.85 2.69
C LEU A 89 -9.45 -3.92 3.37
N GLY A 90 -8.33 -3.53 4.01
CA GLY A 90 -7.45 -4.45 4.72
C GLY A 90 -6.49 -5.23 3.83
N HIS A 91 -6.35 -4.89 2.55
CA HIS A 91 -5.39 -5.54 1.67
C HIS A 91 -3.96 -5.04 1.91
N ASP A 92 -2.99 -5.89 1.58
CA ASP A 92 -1.58 -5.49 1.55
C ASP A 92 -1.32 -4.50 0.41
N VAL A 93 -0.67 -3.38 0.72
CA VAL A 93 -0.30 -2.32 -0.22
C VAL A 93 1.22 -2.19 -0.40
N ARG A 94 2.02 -2.93 0.36
CA ARG A 94 3.49 -2.95 0.28
C ARG A 94 3.96 -3.47 -1.09
N GLY A 95 3.17 -4.39 -1.66
CA GLY A 95 3.41 -4.98 -2.99
C GLY A 95 3.32 -4.00 -4.16
N TYR A 96 2.75 -2.79 -3.99
CA TYR A 96 2.68 -1.82 -5.09
C TYR A 96 4.05 -1.30 -5.55
N LEU A 97 5.11 -1.52 -4.77
CA LEU A 97 6.49 -1.33 -5.22
C LEU A 97 7.03 -2.50 -6.06
N LYS A 98 6.58 -3.73 -5.76
CA LYS A 98 7.08 -4.97 -6.41
C LYS A 98 6.38 -5.28 -7.75
N ASP A 99 5.18 -4.73 -7.95
CA ASP A 99 4.37 -4.92 -9.15
C ASP A 99 4.90 -4.21 -10.42
N GLN A 100 6.03 -3.50 -10.34
CA GLN A 100 6.76 -3.09 -11.55
C GLN A 100 7.55 -4.23 -12.21
N ALA A 101 7.86 -5.32 -11.49
CA ALA A 101 8.59 -6.46 -12.06
C ALA A 101 7.72 -7.68 -12.37
N ARG A 102 6.66 -7.95 -11.59
CA ARG A 102 5.75 -9.07 -11.86
C ARG A 102 4.35 -8.77 -11.35
N LYS A 103 3.40 -8.51 -12.26
CA LYS A 103 1.97 -8.56 -11.92
C LYS A 103 1.64 -9.95 -11.36
N PRO A 104 1.12 -10.09 -10.13
CA PRO A 104 0.62 -11.37 -9.67
C PRO A 104 -0.56 -11.75 -10.56
N LYS A 105 -0.46 -12.92 -11.21
CA LYS A 105 -1.61 -13.52 -11.90
C LYS A 105 -2.66 -13.82 -10.85
N THR A 106 -3.77 -13.08 -10.87
CA THR A 106 -4.94 -13.35 -10.03
C THR A 106 -5.85 -14.32 -10.78
N ASP A 107 -6.51 -15.22 -10.07
CA ASP A 107 -7.43 -16.21 -10.64
C ASP A 107 -8.85 -15.66 -10.92
N GLY A 108 -8.97 -14.33 -11.08
CA GLY A 108 -10.28 -13.66 -11.22
C GLY A 108 -11.09 -13.59 -9.92
N LYS A 109 -10.60 -14.12 -8.78
CA LYS A 109 -11.27 -14.05 -7.47
C LYS A 109 -10.51 -13.24 -6.41
N TYR A 110 -9.53 -12.44 -6.82
CA TYR A 110 -8.70 -11.59 -5.94
C TYR A 110 -7.95 -12.33 -4.82
N LEU A 111 -7.81 -13.66 -4.92
CA LEU A 111 -6.91 -14.44 -4.09
C LEU A 111 -5.55 -14.56 -4.80
N PRO A 112 -4.43 -14.51 -4.07
CA PRO A 112 -3.13 -14.82 -4.66
C PRO A 112 -3.17 -16.27 -5.16
N MET A 113 -2.95 -16.49 -6.47
CA MET A 113 -2.72 -17.84 -6.98
C MET A 113 -1.57 -18.41 -6.16
N ARG A 114 -1.84 -19.47 -5.38
CA ARG A 114 -0.79 -20.23 -4.71
C ARG A 114 0.27 -20.55 -5.74
N LEU A 115 1.48 -19.99 -5.56
CA LEU A 115 2.64 -20.31 -6.37
C LEU A 115 2.76 -21.83 -6.38
N ARG A 116 2.56 -22.44 -7.55
CA ARG A 116 2.66 -23.89 -7.66
C ARG A 116 4.13 -24.27 -7.38
N PRO A 117 4.40 -25.43 -6.75
CA PRO A 117 5.76 -25.86 -6.40
C PRO A 117 6.75 -25.95 -7.59
N ARG A 118 6.28 -25.78 -8.84
CA ARG A 118 7.12 -25.82 -10.04
C ARG A 118 7.98 -24.57 -10.27
N ASP A 119 7.68 -23.44 -9.62
CA ASP A 119 8.48 -22.21 -9.77
C ASP A 119 9.70 -22.15 -8.83
N ARG A 120 9.93 -23.17 -7.98
CA ARG A 120 11.14 -23.26 -7.13
C ARG A 120 12.43 -23.57 -7.89
N ARG A 121 12.36 -23.99 -9.15
CA ARG A 121 13.55 -24.47 -9.90
C ARG A 121 14.42 -23.38 -10.52
N ILE A 122 14.07 -22.10 -10.41
CA ILE A 122 14.86 -21.01 -11.03
C ILE A 122 15.89 -20.42 -10.06
N ASP A 123 15.71 -20.59 -8.74
CA ASP A 123 16.64 -20.04 -7.74
C ASP A 123 17.80 -21.01 -7.38
N GLU A 124 17.79 -22.25 -7.88
CA GLU A 124 18.88 -23.23 -7.66
C GLU A 124 19.99 -23.19 -8.74
N ILE A 125 19.84 -22.40 -9.81
CA ILE A 125 20.85 -22.31 -10.89
C ILE A 125 21.77 -21.08 -10.74
N ALA A 126 21.48 -20.18 -9.81
CA ALA A 126 22.28 -18.96 -9.57
C ALA A 126 23.21 -19.05 -8.34
N ALA A 127 23.43 -20.25 -7.80
CA ALA A 127 24.26 -20.47 -6.61
C ALA A 127 25.35 -21.54 -6.83
N ASP A 128 25.86 -21.67 -8.06
CA ASP A 128 26.95 -22.61 -8.38
C ASP A 128 27.88 -22.07 -9.50
N ASP A 129 28.28 -20.79 -9.39
CA ASP A 129 29.47 -20.26 -10.05
C ASP A 129 30.50 -19.93 -8.96
N SER A 130 31.24 -20.95 -8.52
CA SER A 130 32.50 -20.85 -7.76
C SER A 130 33.46 -21.93 -8.24
#